data_AF-A0A0D8Y8P9-F1
#
_entry.id   AF-A0A0D8Y8P9-F1
#
_cell.length_a   1.000
_cell.length_b   1.000
_cell.length_c   1.000
_cell.angle_alpha   90.00
_cell.angle_beta   90.00
_cell.angle_gamma   90.00
#
_symmetry.space_group_name_H-M   'P 1'
#
loop_
_entity.id
_entity.type
_entity.pdbx_description
1 polymer ?
#
loop_
_entity_poly.entity_id
_entity_poly.type
_entity_poly.pdbx_seq_one_letter_code
_entity_poly.pdbx_strand_id
1 'polypeptide(L)' 'MMTFAGTTDACGIGVLKSIGGVGGKENNDHAKKLFALIKEHLGIEGNRMYIEFIDIGAGDIAYNGRTFS' A
#
# COMPACT_ATOMS: atom_id res chain seq x y z
N MET A 1 -15.16 -11.64 -6.32
CA MET A 1 -15.13 -11.75 -4.85
C MET A 1 -13.69 -11.99 -4.43
N MET A 2 -13.17 -11.27 -3.44
CA MET A 2 -11.82 -11.49 -2.92
C MET A 2 -11.85 -12.56 -1.82
N THR A 3 -10.79 -13.35 -1.73
CA THR A 3 -10.59 -14.32 -0.66
C THR A 3 -9.20 -14.16 -0.08
N PHE A 4 -9.07 -14.29 1.24
CA PHE A 4 -7.78 -14.28 1.93
C PHE A 4 -7.72 -15.48 2.87
N ALA A 5 -6.66 -16.28 2.75
CA ALA A 5 -6.50 -17.55 3.48
C ALA A 5 -7.72 -18.49 3.36
N GLY A 6 -8.36 -18.53 2.18
CA GLY A 6 -9.49 -19.41 1.89
C GLY A 6 -10.85 -18.94 2.42
N THR A 7 -10.94 -17.79 3.09
CA THR A 7 -12.21 -17.22 3.57
C THR A 7 -12.60 -15.96 2.80
N THR A 8 -13.91 -15.68 2.80
CA THR A 8 -14.51 -14.50 2.15
C THR A 8 -14.74 -13.33 3.10
N ASP A 9 -14.25 -13.42 4.35
CA ASP A 9 -14.32 -12.30 5.30
C ASP A 9 -13.56 -11.09 4.74
N ALA A 10 -13.89 -9.90 5.23
CA ALA A 10 -13.28 -8.63 4.81
C ALA A 10 -11.75 -8.74 4.70
N CYS A 11 -11.21 -8.44 3.52
CA CYS A 11 -9.80 -8.54 3.19
C CYS A 11 -9.44 -7.58 2.06
N GLY A 12 -8.15 -7.34 1.83
CA GLY A 12 -7.69 -6.40 0.82
C GLY A 12 -6.27 -6.64 0.31
N ILE A 13 -5.92 -5.95 -0.76
CA ILE A 13 -4.54 -5.80 -1.23
C ILE A 13 -4.35 -4.33 -1.61
N GLY A 14 -3.24 -3.74 -1.17
CA GLY A 14 -2.89 -2.35 -1.44
C GLY A 14 -1.50 -2.23 -2.07
N VAL A 15 -1.30 -1.16 -2.81
CA VAL A 15 0.02 -0.81 -3.36
C VAL A 15 0.27 0.66 -3.03
N LEU A 16 1.38 0.95 -2.36
CA LEU A 16 1.89 2.30 -2.15
C LEU A 16 3.13 2.49 -3.01
N LYS A 17 3.01 3.32 -4.04
CA LYS A 17 4.13 3.73 -4.89
C LYS A 17 4.53 5.16 -4.56
N SER A 18 5.83 5.41 -4.47
CA SER A 18 6.37 6.74 -4.22
C SER A 18 7.74 6.90 -4.86
N ILE A 19 8.05 8.10 -5.36
CA ILE A 19 9.41 8.45 -5.78
C ILE A 19 10.19 8.74 -4.50
N GLY A 20 10.97 7.76 -4.03
CA GLY A 20 11.57 7.80 -2.70
C GLY A 20 10.53 7.76 -1.57
N GLY A 21 10.99 7.86 -0.31
CA GLY A 21 10.10 7.86 0.87
C GLY A 21 9.47 6.49 1.22
N VAL A 22 9.94 5.44 0.55
CA VAL A 22 9.66 4.02 0.83
C VAL A 22 10.98 3.29 1.00
N GLY A 23 11.03 2.33 1.92
CA GLY A 23 12.28 1.75 2.41
C GLY A 23 12.08 1.00 3.72
N GLY A 24 13.11 0.30 4.23
CA GLY A 24 12.95 -0.61 5.36
C GLY A 24 12.31 0.01 6.60
N LYS A 25 12.75 1.20 7.03
CA LYS A 25 12.18 1.88 8.20
C LYS A 25 10.84 2.54 7.86
N GLU A 26 10.80 3.26 6.76
CA GLU A 26 9.66 4.04 6.27
C GLU A 26 8.44 3.14 6.04
N ASN A 27 8.63 1.97 5.42
CA ASN A 27 7.56 1.02 5.14
C ASN A 27 6.89 0.50 6.42
N ASN A 28 7.68 0.27 7.47
CA ASN A 28 7.12 -0.15 8.77
C ASN A 28 6.30 0.97 9.42
N ASP A 29 6.80 2.21 9.37
CA ASP A 29 6.08 3.38 9.88
C ASP A 29 4.78 3.65 9.09
N HIS A 30 4.83 3.52 7.76
CA HIS A 30 3.67 3.63 6.88
C HIS A 30 2.67 2.51 7.14
N ALA A 31 3.12 1.25 7.19
CA ALA A 31 2.26 0.10 7.43
C ALA A 31 1.47 0.26 8.72
N LYS A 32 2.12 0.66 9.83
CA LYS A 32 1.44 0.90 11.10
C LYS A 32 0.28 1.90 10.99
N LYS A 33 0.49 3.01 10.27
CA LYS A 33 -0.52 4.05 10.08
C LYS A 33 -1.63 3.58 9.13
N LEU A 34 -1.27 2.96 8.01
CA LEU A 34 -2.21 2.49 7.00
C LEU A 34 -3.13 1.40 7.57
N PHE A 35 -2.59 0.39 8.23
CA PHE A 35 -3.40 -0.68 8.82
C PHE A 35 -4.36 -0.16 9.91
N ALA A 36 -3.96 0.87 10.66
CA ALA A 36 -4.87 1.53 11.61
C ALA A 36 -6.06 2.19 10.91
N LEU A 37 -5.80 2.99 9.87
CA LEU A 37 -6.86 3.67 9.08
C LEU A 37 -7.76 2.68 8.34
N ILE A 38 -7.17 1.62 7.78
CA ILE A 38 -7.89 0.56 7.08
C ILE A 38 -8.84 -0.18 8.03
N LYS A 39 -8.37 -0.51 9.24
CA LYS A 39 -9.21 -1.11 10.25
C LYS A 39 -10.35 -0.17 10.68
N GLU A 40 -10.03 1.09 10.94
CA GLU A 40 -11.00 2.10 11.39
C GLU A 40 -12.11 2.36 10.36
N HIS A 41 -11.75 2.55 9.10
CA HIS A 41 -12.69 3.00 8.08
C HIS A 41 -13.27 1.89 7.21
N LEU A 42 -12.55 0.77 7.05
CA LEU A 42 -12.97 -0.33 6.18
C LEU A 42 -13.25 -1.63 6.93
N GLY A 43 -12.92 -1.71 8.23
CA GLY A 43 -13.13 -2.91 9.05
C GLY A 43 -12.26 -4.11 8.65
N ILE A 44 -11.19 -3.89 7.89
CA ILE A 44 -10.27 -4.97 7.47
C ILE A 44 -9.18 -5.11 8.53
N GLU A 45 -9.06 -6.32 9.09
CA GLU A 45 -8.01 -6.65 10.06
C GLU A 45 -6.62 -6.71 9.40
N GLY A 46 -5.59 -6.28 10.12
CA GLY A 46 -4.23 -6.16 9.56
C GLY A 46 -3.60 -7.48 9.12
N ASN A 47 -4.09 -8.61 9.62
CA ASN A 47 -3.68 -9.95 9.17
C ASN A 47 -4.45 -10.46 7.94
N ARG A 48 -5.32 -9.64 7.34
CA ARG A 48 -6.14 -9.97 6.16
C ARG A 48 -5.89 -9.04 4.98
N MET A 49 -4.75 -8.36 4.98
CA MET A 49 -4.36 -7.50 3.88
C MET A 49 -2.85 -7.45 3.71
N TYR A 50 -2.40 -7.40 2.46
CA TYR A 50 -1.03 -7.07 2.09
C TYR A 50 -0.95 -5.64 1.55
N ILE A 51 0.19 -4.97 1.82
CA ILE A 51 0.53 -3.69 1.19
C ILE A 51 1.91 -3.85 0.56
N GLU A 52 1.98 -3.71 -0.76
CA GLU A 52 3.25 -3.64 -1.48
C GLU A 52 3.78 -2.20 -1.46
N PHE A 53 5.02 -2.02 -1.06
CA PHE A 53 5.72 -0.74 -1.11
C PHE A 53 6.72 -0.75 -2.26
N ILE A 54 6.59 0.20 -3.18
CA ILE A 54 7.38 0.25 -4.41
C ILE A 54 8.07 1.62 -4.50
N ASP A 55 9.39 1.61 -4.46
CA ASP A 55 10.20 2.78 -4.81
C ASP A 55 10.23 2.92 -6.32
N ILE A 56 9.53 3.91 -6.85
CA ILE A 56 9.40 4.12 -8.29
C ILE A 56 10.38 5.20 -8.76
N GLY A 57 11.07 4.95 -9.86
CA GLY A 57 11.98 5.92 -10.46
C GLY A 57 11.24 7.16 -10.97
N ALA A 58 11.89 8.32 -10.90
CA ALA A 58 11.34 9.58 -11.41
C ALA A 58 11.00 9.51 -12.93
N GLY A 59 11.74 8.71 -13.69
CA GLY A 59 11.48 8.46 -15.11
C GLY A 59 10.30 7.52 -15.40
N ASP A 60 9.84 6.75 -14.39
CA ASP A 60 8.81 5.72 -14.57
C ASP A 60 7.40 6.23 -14.27
N ILE A 61 7.26 7.50 -13.86
CA ILE A 61 5.98 8.13 -13.55
C ILE A 61 5.87 9.49 -14.20
N ALA A 62 4.76 9.70 -14.92
CA ALA A 62 4.45 10.94 -15.62
C ALA A 62 3.43 11.78 -14.85
N TYR A 63 3.65 13.09 -14.85
CA TYR A 63 2.73 14.09 -14.32
C TYR A 63 2.76 15.34 -15.19
N ASN A 64 1.59 15.84 -15.56
CA ASN A 64 1.43 17.05 -16.36
C ASN A 64 2.24 17.03 -17.69
N GLY A 65 2.12 15.92 -18.44
CA GLY A 65 2.68 15.78 -19.79
C GLY A 65 4.17 15.43 -19.86
N ARG A 66 4.85 15.22 -18.72
CA ARG A 66 6.27 14.83 -18.64
C ARG A 66 6.52 13.88 -17.48
N THR A 67 7.62 13.13 -17.53
CA THR A 67 8.10 12.37 -16.37
C THR A 67 8.70 13.31 -15.33
N PHE A 68 9.04 12.79 -14.14
CA PHE A 68 9.77 13.55 -13.13
C PHE A 68 11.29 13.58 -13.38
N SER A 69 11.78 12.92 -14.43
CA SER A 69 13.17 12.94 -14.92
C SER A 69 13.40 14.02 -15.96
#